data_AF-A0A4Z1I4X2-F1
#
_entry.id   AF-A0A4Z1I4X2-F1
#
_cell.length_a   1.000
_cell.length_b   1.000
_cell.length_c   1.000
_cell.angle_alpha   90.00
_cell.angle_beta   90.00
_cell.angle_gamma   90.00
#
_symmetry.space_group_name_H-M   'P 1'
#
loop_
_entity.id
_entity.type
_entity.pdbx_description
1 polymer ?
#
loop_
_entity_poly.entity_id
_entity_poly.type
_entity_poly.pdbx_seq_one_letter_code
_entity_poly.pdbx_strand_id
1 'polypeptide(L)'
;MTSNTLPLFNSPCTSPTISTKFSEGSTFVTNSSTPTTRKLSQYRESLAQWRPWQTSKPTNNEESRKPHVRSLSEHQKSYRSLSIFLDSDENFKIYRRFGYLHSRLLLRKQDEIRRLEMELDELDDLDEAEDAPDKRRARSRNADIAAERKELAEDPTLRTRTIVLDEIEAKLAAYDELLLRSQHLNAMNRPADSDYRSVERYIFDKKPLVDEEQGFIYEKNDLITLREGREGAYLDTMTESKSRKNTFVTSLLVFVLLLLLILPVFLLYRLTEHHNLDITYTVSIGVLLIFTLLFSAVLSLFTQAKRHEIFGAAAG
;
A
#
# COMPACT_ATOMS: atom_id res chain seq x y z
N MET A 1 -48.16 -27.45 -1.25
CA MET A 1 -48.83 -26.14 -1.17
C MET A 1 -48.38 -25.45 0.10
N THR A 2 -47.52 -24.45 -0.04
CA THR A 2 -47.34 -23.26 0.84
C THR A 2 -46.20 -22.46 0.24
N SER A 3 -46.58 -21.53 -0.63
CA SER A 3 -45.74 -20.55 -1.32
C SER A 3 -45.32 -19.45 -0.35
N ASN A 4 -44.00 -19.29 -0.14
CA ASN A 4 -43.46 -18.11 0.51
C ASN A 4 -42.74 -17.24 -0.52
N THR A 5 -43.47 -16.22 -0.97
CA THR A 5 -43.06 -15.20 -1.93
C THR A 5 -42.16 -14.18 -1.22
N LEU A 6 -40.91 -14.04 -1.69
CA LEU A 6 -40.00 -12.97 -1.27
C LEU A 6 -40.40 -11.64 -1.95
N PRO A 7 -40.33 -10.48 -1.28
CA PRO A 7 -40.53 -9.20 -1.95
C PRO A 7 -39.28 -8.78 -2.74
N LEU A 8 -39.48 -8.56 -4.03
CA LEU A 8 -38.54 -7.92 -4.96
C LEU A 8 -38.36 -6.44 -4.56
N PHE A 9 -37.15 -6.04 -4.17
CA PHE A 9 -36.79 -4.62 -4.09
C PHE A 9 -36.06 -4.22 -5.38
N ASN A 10 -36.81 -3.64 -6.31
CA ASN A 10 -36.28 -2.88 -7.44
C ASN A 10 -36.15 -1.42 -7.02
N SER A 11 -34.94 -0.85 -7.11
CA SER A 11 -34.74 0.59 -7.23
C SER A 11 -33.64 0.86 -8.26
N PRO A 12 -33.93 1.56 -9.37
CA PRO A 12 -32.91 1.98 -10.34
C PRO A 12 -32.23 3.26 -9.87
N CYS A 13 -30.90 3.23 -9.70
CA CYS A 13 -30.08 4.42 -9.48
C CYS A 13 -29.75 5.08 -10.82
N THR A 14 -30.39 6.21 -11.11
CA THR A 14 -29.98 7.15 -12.17
C THR A 14 -28.99 8.17 -11.61
N SER A 15 -27.78 8.22 -12.17
CA SER A 15 -26.75 9.22 -11.87
C SER A 15 -27.10 10.60 -12.46
N PRO A 16 -26.82 11.73 -11.78
CA PRO A 16 -27.05 13.05 -12.37
C PRO A 16 -25.82 13.53 -13.17
N THR A 17 -26.07 13.84 -14.43
CA THR A 17 -25.20 14.55 -15.38
C THR A 17 -24.83 15.94 -14.86
N ILE A 18 -23.53 16.24 -14.75
CA ILE A 18 -23.00 17.59 -14.46
C ILE A 18 -22.84 18.35 -15.78
N SER A 19 -23.63 19.42 -15.97
CA SER A 19 -23.46 20.36 -17.08
C SER A 19 -22.57 21.53 -16.66
N THR A 20 -21.48 21.72 -17.41
CA THR A 20 -20.56 22.85 -17.36
C THR A 20 -21.14 24.09 -18.05
N LYS A 21 -21.14 25.26 -17.39
CA LYS A 21 -21.06 26.57 -18.05
C LYS A 21 -20.24 27.56 -17.22
N PHE A 22 -19.42 28.31 -17.95
CA PHE A 22 -18.33 29.21 -17.56
C PHE A 22 -18.65 30.64 -18.09
N SER A 23 -17.96 31.66 -17.54
CA SER A 23 -17.95 33.11 -17.91
C SER A 23 -19.21 33.92 -17.55
N GLU A 24 -19.20 35.21 -17.17
CA GLU A 24 -18.26 36.36 -17.12
C GLU A 24 -19.00 37.42 -16.23
N GLY A 25 -18.47 38.31 -15.39
CA GLY A 25 -17.47 39.36 -15.61
C GLY A 25 -18.07 40.78 -15.35
N SER A 26 -17.45 41.57 -14.45
CA SER A 26 -17.49 43.07 -14.36
C SER A 26 -18.74 43.75 -13.73
N THR A 27 -18.74 44.87 -12.98
CA THR A 27 -17.75 45.87 -12.50
C THR A 27 -18.37 46.69 -11.34
N PHE A 28 -17.50 47.38 -10.58
CA PHE A 28 -17.73 48.21 -9.39
C PHE A 28 -18.62 49.46 -9.56
N VAL A 29 -19.36 49.84 -8.51
CA VAL A 29 -19.58 51.25 -8.12
C VAL A 29 -19.59 51.38 -6.59
N THR A 30 -18.63 52.15 -6.07
CA THR A 30 -18.52 52.66 -4.70
C THR A 30 -19.49 53.82 -4.47
N ASN A 31 -20.20 53.83 -3.33
CA ASN A 31 -20.63 55.07 -2.67
C ASN A 31 -20.70 54.88 -1.15
N SER A 32 -20.03 55.78 -0.46
CA SER A 32 -19.88 55.89 0.99
C SER A 32 -21.06 56.62 1.63
N SER A 33 -21.64 56.05 2.70
CA SER A 33 -22.21 56.81 3.83
C SER A 33 -22.61 55.86 4.97
N THR A 34 -21.93 56.00 6.11
CA THR A 34 -22.48 55.71 7.45
C THR A 34 -23.06 57.02 8.00
N PRO A 35 -23.99 57.05 8.98
CA PRO A 35 -24.27 56.00 9.98
C PRO A 35 -25.79 55.75 10.19
N THR A 36 -26.15 54.67 10.89
CA THR A 36 -27.14 54.67 12.00
C THR A 36 -27.33 53.22 12.47
N THR A 37 -27.14 53.05 13.77
CA THR A 37 -27.33 51.85 14.57
C THR A 37 -28.74 51.27 14.41
N ARG A 38 -28.88 50.16 13.68
CA ARG A 38 -29.93 49.15 13.87
C ARG A 38 -29.71 48.02 12.86
N LYS A 39 -29.22 46.87 13.35
CA LYS A 39 -29.45 45.49 12.89
C LYS A 39 -28.28 44.57 13.27
N LEU A 40 -28.02 44.45 14.58
CA LEU A 40 -27.30 43.30 15.15
C LEU A 40 -28.27 42.12 15.40
N SER A 41 -29.31 41.96 14.59
CA SER A 41 -30.34 40.93 14.76
C SER A 41 -30.51 40.00 13.55
N GLN A 42 -29.69 40.14 12.49
CA GLN A 42 -29.83 39.31 11.27
C GLN A 42 -28.63 38.41 10.97
N TYR A 43 -27.61 38.37 11.84
CA TYR A 43 -26.44 37.48 11.69
C TYR A 43 -26.33 36.43 12.82
N ARG A 44 -27.43 36.16 13.53
CA ARG A 44 -27.50 35.06 14.51
C ARG A 44 -28.29 33.83 14.06
N GLU A 45 -28.98 33.89 12.92
CA GLU A 45 -29.82 32.76 12.46
C GLU A 45 -29.14 31.85 11.43
N SER A 46 -28.01 32.26 10.84
CA SER A 46 -27.29 31.46 9.84
C SER A 46 -26.27 30.44 10.44
N LEU A 47 -25.85 30.63 11.70
CA LEU A 47 -24.96 29.67 12.39
C LEU A 47 -25.72 28.60 13.20
N ALA A 48 -27.06 28.61 13.21
CA ALA A 48 -27.87 27.57 13.84
C ALA A 48 -28.17 26.39 12.91
N GLN A 49 -27.91 26.54 11.60
CA GLN A 49 -28.28 25.56 10.56
C GLN A 49 -27.18 24.53 10.26
N TRP A 50 -25.97 24.73 10.78
CA TRP A 50 -24.89 23.74 10.75
C TRP A 50 -24.75 23.06 12.12
N ARG A 51 -25.65 22.10 12.38
CA ARG A 51 -25.40 21.06 13.38
C ARG A 51 -25.34 19.72 12.65
N PRO A 52 -24.14 19.12 12.47
CA PRO A 52 -24.07 17.76 11.99
C PRO A 52 -24.64 16.88 13.11
N TRP A 53 -25.81 16.30 12.84
CA TRP A 53 -26.50 15.29 13.66
C TRP A 53 -27.03 15.81 15.02
N GLN A 54 -28.15 16.55 15.00
CA GLN A 54 -29.02 16.60 16.17
C GLN A 54 -29.76 15.26 16.28
N THR A 55 -29.38 14.43 17.25
CA THR A 55 -30.22 13.32 17.69
C THR A 55 -31.45 13.90 18.38
N SER A 56 -32.63 13.63 17.83
CA SER A 56 -33.90 13.94 18.49
C SER A 56 -33.90 13.27 19.87
N LYS A 57 -34.34 14.00 20.91
CA LYS A 57 -34.58 13.39 22.22
C LYS A 57 -35.57 12.23 22.03
N PRO A 58 -35.28 11.03 22.56
CA PRO A 58 -36.14 9.89 22.34
C PRO A 58 -37.49 10.17 22.99
N THR A 59 -38.55 10.10 22.19
CA THR A 59 -39.89 9.94 22.74
C THR A 59 -39.95 8.54 23.34
N ASN A 60 -40.46 8.41 24.57
CA ASN A 60 -40.29 7.22 25.41
C ASN A 60 -40.95 5.91 24.90
N ASN A 61 -41.35 5.81 23.63
CA ASN A 61 -42.05 4.66 23.06
C ASN A 61 -41.61 4.28 21.64
N GLU A 62 -40.34 4.49 21.26
CA GLU A 62 -39.75 3.83 20.09
C GLU A 62 -38.80 2.75 20.57
N GLU A 63 -39.13 1.48 20.31
CA GLU A 63 -38.14 0.39 20.29
C GLU A 63 -37.03 0.82 19.33
N SER A 64 -35.92 1.28 19.90
CA SER A 64 -34.76 1.71 19.12
C SER A 64 -34.33 0.54 18.24
N ARG A 65 -34.46 0.71 16.92
CA ARG A 65 -34.02 -0.28 15.95
C ARG A 65 -32.53 -0.51 16.17
N LYS A 66 -32.18 -1.64 16.78
CA LYS A 66 -30.79 -2.00 17.02
C LYS A 66 -30.12 -2.25 15.66
N PRO A 67 -28.87 -1.81 15.46
CA PRO A 67 -28.12 -2.16 14.27
C PRO A 67 -28.06 -3.68 14.15
N HIS A 68 -28.34 -4.21 12.96
CA HIS A 68 -28.20 -5.63 12.69
C HIS A 68 -26.71 -5.98 12.64
N VAL A 69 -26.23 -6.64 13.68
CA VAL A 69 -24.87 -7.17 13.75
C VAL A 69 -24.95 -8.67 13.56
N ARG A 70 -24.22 -9.21 12.59
CA ARG A 70 -24.08 -10.67 12.43
C ARG A 70 -23.28 -11.19 13.63
N SER A 71 -23.88 -12.06 14.44
CA SER A 71 -23.21 -12.63 15.60
C SER A 71 -22.42 -13.88 15.21
N LEU A 72 -21.27 -14.07 15.85
CA LEU A 72 -20.54 -15.33 15.83
C LEU A 72 -21.24 -16.31 16.76
N SER A 73 -21.81 -17.38 16.21
CA SER A 73 -22.25 -18.52 16.99
C SER A 73 -21.02 -19.33 17.41
N GLU A 74 -20.84 -19.53 18.71
CA GLU A 74 -19.60 -20.09 19.28
C GLU A 74 -19.24 -21.50 18.77
N HIS A 75 -20.22 -22.22 18.22
CA HIS A 75 -20.12 -23.63 17.81
C HIS A 75 -20.13 -23.83 16.28
N GLN A 76 -20.27 -22.77 15.48
CA GLN A 76 -20.45 -22.92 14.04
C GLN A 76 -19.12 -22.95 13.30
N LYS A 77 -18.78 -24.11 12.72
CA LYS A 77 -17.64 -24.27 11.82
C LYS A 77 -18.12 -24.12 10.38
N SER A 78 -17.81 -22.98 9.76
CA SER A 78 -18.13 -22.72 8.36
C SER A 78 -17.39 -21.50 7.84
N TYR A 79 -17.34 -21.37 6.51
CA TYR A 79 -16.98 -20.12 5.82
C TYR A 79 -17.74 -18.91 6.36
N ARG A 80 -19.01 -19.08 6.75
CA ARG A 80 -19.81 -18.02 7.36
C ARG A 80 -19.16 -17.51 8.66
N SER A 81 -18.78 -18.41 9.55
CA SER A 81 -18.14 -18.03 10.83
C SER A 81 -16.81 -17.32 10.60
N LEU A 82 -15.97 -17.84 9.71
CA LEU A 82 -14.71 -17.18 9.37
C LEU A 82 -14.94 -15.79 8.76
N SER A 83 -15.88 -15.65 7.82
CA SER A 83 -16.19 -14.37 7.19
C SER A 83 -16.70 -13.32 8.19
N ILE A 84 -17.53 -13.72 9.16
CA ILE A 84 -18.01 -12.82 10.22
C ILE A 84 -16.83 -12.40 11.11
N PHE A 85 -15.89 -13.31 11.40
CA PHE A 85 -14.71 -13.00 12.20
C PHE A 85 -13.75 -12.04 11.47
N LEU A 86 -13.42 -12.30 10.21
CA LEU A 86 -12.55 -11.43 9.41
C LEU A 86 -13.16 -10.03 9.19
N ASP A 87 -14.49 -9.92 9.15
CA ASP A 87 -15.19 -8.64 9.02
C ASP A 87 -15.47 -7.96 10.37
N SER A 88 -15.17 -8.62 11.50
CA SER A 88 -15.46 -8.07 12.83
C SER A 88 -14.55 -6.90 13.22
N ASP A 89 -13.35 -6.83 12.64
CA ASP A 89 -12.38 -5.75 12.82
C ASP A 89 -11.64 -5.50 11.50
N GLU A 90 -11.39 -4.23 11.16
CA GLU A 90 -10.60 -3.85 9.98
C GLU A 90 -9.17 -4.44 10.03
N ASN A 91 -8.62 -4.66 11.23
CA ASN A 91 -7.31 -5.31 11.42
C ASN A 91 -7.32 -6.79 11.04
N PHE A 92 -8.49 -7.46 11.10
CA PHE A 92 -8.63 -8.88 10.78
C PHE A 92 -8.95 -9.14 9.31
N LYS A 93 -9.05 -8.10 8.48
CA LYS A 93 -9.23 -8.21 7.02
C LYS A 93 -7.93 -8.63 6.33
N ILE A 94 -7.49 -9.84 6.65
CA ILE A 94 -6.28 -10.49 6.17
C ILE A 94 -6.64 -11.47 5.06
N TYR A 95 -5.99 -11.32 3.91
CA TYR A 95 -6.23 -12.17 2.75
C TYR A 95 -4.92 -12.55 2.09
N ARG A 96 -4.97 -13.62 1.30
CA ARG A 96 -3.84 -14.03 0.47
C ARG A 96 -3.78 -13.19 -0.81
N ARG A 97 -2.58 -12.71 -1.13
CA ARG A 97 -2.27 -11.91 -2.32
C ARG A 97 -2.06 -12.77 -3.57
N PHE A 98 -1.64 -14.03 -3.42
CA PHE A 98 -1.32 -14.96 -4.51
C PHE A 98 -0.16 -14.47 -5.42
N GLY A 99 0.90 -13.92 -4.84
CA GLY A 99 2.01 -13.31 -5.59
C GLY A 99 2.66 -14.26 -6.60
N TYR A 100 2.89 -15.52 -6.20
CA TYR A 100 3.44 -16.56 -7.11
C TYR A 100 2.59 -16.75 -8.36
N LEU A 101 1.25 -16.81 -8.20
CA LEU A 101 0.34 -17.01 -9.33
C LEU A 101 0.31 -15.78 -10.25
N HIS A 102 0.31 -14.57 -9.69
CA HIS A 102 0.40 -13.34 -10.47
C HIS A 102 1.68 -13.31 -11.30
N SER A 103 2.85 -13.63 -10.72
CA SER A 103 4.11 -13.73 -11.46
C SER A 103 4.05 -14.76 -12.57
N ARG A 104 3.48 -15.94 -12.31
CA ARG A 104 3.36 -17.01 -13.33
C ARG A 104 2.43 -16.60 -14.48
N LEU A 105 1.35 -15.88 -14.19
CA LEU A 105 0.43 -15.37 -15.22
C LEU A 105 1.08 -14.24 -16.04
N LEU A 106 1.84 -13.35 -15.40
CA LEU A 106 2.60 -12.30 -16.10
C LEU A 106 3.63 -12.91 -17.05
N LEU A 107 4.44 -13.86 -16.58
CA LEU A 107 5.43 -14.56 -17.41
C LEU A 107 4.79 -15.28 -18.60
N ARG A 108 3.63 -15.94 -18.38
CA ARG A 108 2.89 -16.57 -19.47
C ARG A 108 2.47 -15.55 -20.53
N LYS A 109 1.92 -14.41 -20.11
CA LYS A 109 1.48 -13.35 -21.03
C LYS A 109 2.66 -12.73 -21.79
N GLN A 110 3.82 -12.57 -21.13
CA GLN A 110 5.04 -12.10 -21.79
C GLN A 110 5.47 -13.05 -22.92
N ASP A 111 5.44 -14.38 -22.69
CA ASP A 111 5.77 -15.33 -23.75
C ASP A 111 4.71 -15.34 -24.88
N GLU A 112 3.43 -15.18 -24.55
CA GLU A 112 2.37 -15.03 -25.56
C GLU A 112 2.61 -13.81 -26.47
N ILE A 113 2.95 -12.65 -25.88
CA ILE A 113 3.26 -11.43 -26.63
C ILE A 113 4.55 -11.61 -27.45
N ARG A 114 5.62 -12.16 -26.85
CA ARG A 114 6.90 -12.42 -27.53
C ARG A 114 6.73 -13.28 -28.79
N ARG A 115 5.85 -14.28 -28.77
CA ARG A 115 5.57 -15.12 -29.95
C ARG A 115 4.89 -14.33 -31.06
N LEU A 116 3.97 -13.43 -30.71
CA LEU A 116 3.30 -12.57 -31.68
C LEU A 116 4.25 -11.49 -32.23
N GLU A 117 5.13 -10.93 -31.38
CA GLU A 117 6.21 -10.05 -31.81
C GLU A 117 7.11 -10.74 -32.82
N MET A 118 7.57 -11.96 -32.52
CA MET A 118 8.39 -12.75 -33.44
C MET A 118 7.66 -13.06 -34.77
N GLU A 119 6.37 -13.40 -34.72
CA GLU A 119 5.55 -13.61 -35.93
C GLU A 119 5.43 -12.32 -36.75
N LEU A 120 5.28 -11.17 -36.09
CA LEU A 120 5.22 -9.86 -36.75
C LEU A 120 6.57 -9.48 -37.37
N ASP A 121 7.67 -9.71 -36.65
CA ASP A 121 9.04 -9.48 -37.12
C ASP A 121 9.34 -10.35 -38.35
N GLU A 122 8.90 -11.62 -38.37
CA GLU A 122 9.03 -12.50 -39.54
C GLU A 122 8.30 -11.95 -40.77
N LEU A 123 7.10 -11.40 -40.61
CA LEU A 123 6.36 -10.76 -41.71
C LEU A 123 7.07 -9.49 -42.22
N ASP A 124 7.66 -8.71 -41.31
CA ASP A 124 8.40 -7.51 -41.66
C ASP A 124 9.73 -7.85 -42.37
N ASP A 125 10.45 -8.87 -41.91
CA ASP A 125 11.67 -9.39 -42.55
C ASP A 125 11.40 -9.86 -43.99
N LEU A 126 10.28 -10.55 -44.22
CA LEU A 126 9.88 -10.99 -45.57
C LEU A 126 9.57 -9.81 -46.51
N ASP A 127 8.96 -8.74 -45.99
CA ASP A 127 8.65 -7.55 -46.79
C ASP A 127 9.88 -6.66 -47.04
N GLU A 128 10.90 -6.75 -46.19
CA GLU A 128 12.18 -6.03 -46.32
C GLU A 128 13.24 -6.79 -47.13
N ALA A 129 13.05 -8.09 -47.38
CA ALA A 129 13.95 -8.94 -48.15
C ALA A 129 14.28 -8.36 -49.53
N GLU A 130 15.49 -8.66 -50.05
CA GLU A 130 15.94 -8.10 -51.33
C GLU A 130 15.05 -8.50 -52.50
N ASP A 131 14.51 -9.72 -52.45
CA ASP A 131 13.64 -10.37 -53.43
C ASP A 131 12.14 -10.15 -53.17
N ALA A 132 11.77 -9.31 -52.19
CA ALA A 132 10.39 -9.01 -51.88
C ALA A 132 9.63 -8.43 -53.10
N PRO A 133 8.41 -8.91 -53.41
CA PRO A 133 7.68 -8.55 -54.62
C PRO A 133 7.23 -7.08 -54.62
N ASP A 134 6.91 -6.52 -53.45
CA ASP A 134 6.56 -5.10 -53.30
C ASP A 134 7.15 -4.49 -52.03
N LYS A 135 8.35 -3.91 -52.16
CA LYS A 135 9.05 -3.19 -51.08
C LYS A 135 8.27 -1.97 -50.54
N ARG A 136 7.17 -1.55 -51.19
CA ARG A 136 6.32 -0.48 -50.67
C ARG A 136 5.45 -0.96 -49.51
N ARG A 137 5.22 -2.27 -49.37
CA ARG A 137 4.43 -2.86 -48.29
C ARG A 137 4.95 -2.45 -46.92
N ALA A 138 6.23 -2.69 -46.64
CA ALA A 138 6.89 -2.28 -45.38
C ALA A 138 6.91 -0.75 -45.17
N ARG A 139 6.79 0.05 -46.23
CA ARG A 139 6.97 1.52 -46.18
C ARG A 139 5.67 2.32 -46.21
N SER A 140 4.54 1.67 -46.46
CA SER A 140 3.25 2.36 -46.63
C SER A 140 2.10 1.50 -46.15
N ARG A 141 1.39 2.00 -45.13
CA ARG A 141 0.18 1.35 -44.61
C ARG A 141 -0.90 1.16 -45.69
N ASN A 142 -1.00 2.09 -46.64
CA ASN A 142 -1.94 1.96 -47.76
C ASN A 142 -1.55 0.82 -48.72
N ALA A 143 -0.24 0.62 -48.95
CA ALA A 143 0.25 -0.49 -49.77
C ALA A 143 0.08 -1.83 -49.04
N ASP A 144 0.33 -1.86 -47.72
CA ASP A 144 0.10 -3.02 -46.85
C ASP A 144 -1.35 -3.50 -46.87
N ILE A 145 -2.32 -2.60 -46.64
CA ILE A 145 -3.75 -2.94 -46.72
C ILE A 145 -4.15 -3.41 -48.13
N ALA A 146 -3.55 -2.83 -49.18
CA ALA A 146 -3.84 -3.24 -50.55
C ALA A 146 -3.27 -4.63 -50.89
N ALA A 147 -2.10 -4.98 -50.37
CA ALA A 147 -1.50 -6.30 -50.50
C ALA A 147 -2.31 -7.35 -49.73
N GLU A 148 -2.64 -7.08 -48.47
CA GLU A 148 -3.46 -7.94 -47.63
C GLU A 148 -4.82 -8.27 -48.28
N ARG A 149 -5.49 -7.28 -48.88
CA ARG A 149 -6.77 -7.50 -49.59
C ARG A 149 -6.64 -8.43 -50.79
N LYS A 150 -5.51 -8.40 -51.50
CA LYS A 150 -5.26 -9.31 -52.64
C LYS A 150 -5.00 -10.72 -52.13
N GLU A 151 -4.17 -10.84 -51.10
CA GLU A 151 -3.84 -12.13 -50.47
C GLU A 151 -5.08 -12.81 -49.90
N LEU A 152 -5.95 -12.08 -49.19
CA LEU A 152 -7.21 -12.61 -48.67
C LEU A 152 -8.22 -12.97 -49.76
N ALA A 153 -8.14 -12.34 -50.94
CA ALA A 153 -8.97 -12.71 -52.08
C ALA A 153 -8.51 -14.03 -52.73
N GLU A 154 -7.23 -14.37 -52.58
CA GLU A 154 -6.64 -15.62 -53.05
C GLU A 154 -6.79 -16.75 -52.00
N ASP A 155 -6.49 -16.46 -50.74
CA ASP A 155 -6.64 -17.36 -49.59
C ASP A 155 -7.34 -16.65 -48.41
N PRO A 156 -8.65 -16.90 -48.21
CA PRO A 156 -9.41 -16.33 -47.10
C PRO A 156 -8.96 -16.81 -45.71
N THR A 157 -8.17 -17.89 -45.63
CA THR A 157 -7.69 -18.46 -44.37
C THR A 157 -6.31 -17.99 -43.97
N LEU A 158 -5.69 -17.15 -44.80
CA LEU A 158 -4.37 -16.60 -44.54
C LEU A 158 -4.37 -15.78 -43.24
N ARG A 159 -3.39 -16.05 -42.38
CA ARG A 159 -3.13 -15.25 -41.18
C ARG A 159 -2.36 -14.00 -41.58
N THR A 160 -3.03 -12.85 -41.52
CA THR A 160 -2.48 -11.58 -41.98
C THR A 160 -1.84 -10.79 -40.85
N ARG A 161 -1.00 -9.81 -41.21
CA ARG A 161 -0.40 -8.83 -40.28
C ARG A 161 -1.46 -8.16 -39.40
N THR A 162 -2.63 -7.82 -39.96
CA THR A 162 -3.72 -7.19 -39.19
C THR A 162 -4.23 -8.10 -38.08
N ILE A 163 -4.43 -9.40 -38.35
CA ILE A 163 -4.85 -10.37 -37.33
C ILE A 163 -3.81 -10.47 -36.20
N VAL A 164 -2.52 -10.51 -36.55
CA VAL A 164 -1.43 -10.54 -35.56
C VAL A 164 -1.43 -9.28 -34.70
N LEU A 165 -1.56 -8.09 -35.31
CA LEU A 165 -1.61 -6.82 -34.60
C LEU A 165 -2.85 -6.69 -33.68
N ASP A 166 -4.01 -7.16 -34.13
CA ASP A 166 -5.24 -7.18 -33.32
C ASP A 166 -5.09 -8.12 -32.10
N GLU A 167 -4.45 -9.29 -32.30
CA GLU A 167 -4.13 -10.20 -31.20
C GLU A 167 -3.11 -9.58 -30.22
N ILE A 168 -2.09 -8.87 -30.73
CA ILE A 168 -1.12 -8.14 -29.90
C ILE A 168 -1.85 -7.09 -29.07
N GLU A 169 -2.73 -6.27 -29.65
CA GLU A 169 -3.50 -5.25 -28.94
C GLU A 169 -4.31 -5.88 -27.79
N ALA A 170 -5.03 -6.97 -28.06
CA ALA A 170 -5.81 -7.67 -27.05
C ALA A 170 -4.94 -8.27 -25.93
N LYS A 171 -3.78 -8.85 -26.28
CA LYS A 171 -2.86 -9.47 -25.32
C LYS A 171 -2.14 -8.44 -24.46
N LEU A 172 -1.70 -7.32 -25.05
CA LEU A 172 -1.11 -6.19 -24.34
C LEU A 172 -2.10 -5.60 -23.34
N ALA A 173 -3.33 -5.31 -23.76
CA ALA A 173 -4.36 -4.80 -22.85
C ALA A 173 -4.58 -5.74 -21.64
N ALA A 174 -4.64 -7.05 -21.90
CA ALA A 174 -4.80 -8.05 -20.85
C ALA A 174 -3.54 -8.26 -19.99
N TYR A 175 -2.36 -7.91 -20.48
CA TYR A 175 -1.10 -7.91 -19.73
C TYR A 175 -1.01 -6.68 -18.84
N ASP A 176 -1.26 -5.49 -19.39
CA ASP A 176 -1.25 -4.22 -18.67
C ASP A 176 -2.24 -4.21 -17.51
N GLU A 177 -3.46 -4.70 -17.74
CA GLU A 177 -4.48 -4.82 -16.71
C GLU A 177 -4.03 -5.75 -15.56
N LEU A 178 -3.40 -6.88 -15.89
CA LEU A 178 -2.87 -7.80 -14.88
C LEU A 178 -1.68 -7.18 -14.13
N LEU A 179 -0.82 -6.45 -14.84
CA LEU A 179 0.35 -5.79 -14.26
C LEU A 179 -0.07 -4.72 -13.27
N LEU A 180 -1.03 -3.86 -13.63
CA LEU A 180 -1.59 -2.83 -12.75
C LEU A 180 -2.25 -3.45 -11.52
N ARG A 181 -3.10 -4.48 -11.68
CA ARG A 181 -3.70 -5.19 -10.55
C ARG A 181 -2.64 -5.80 -9.63
N SER A 182 -1.62 -6.44 -10.20
CA SER A 182 -0.52 -7.01 -9.44
C SER A 182 0.28 -5.94 -8.70
N GLN A 183 0.50 -4.77 -9.31
CA GLN A 183 1.14 -3.63 -8.68
C GLN A 183 0.32 -3.14 -7.48
N HIS A 184 -0.98 -2.93 -7.65
CA HIS A 184 -1.88 -2.52 -6.56
C HIS A 184 -1.85 -3.50 -5.39
N LEU A 185 -1.90 -4.81 -5.66
CA LEU A 185 -1.80 -5.86 -4.65
C LEU A 185 -0.42 -5.89 -3.96
N ASN A 186 0.66 -5.61 -4.70
CA ASN A 186 2.02 -5.53 -4.14
C ASN A 186 2.24 -4.27 -3.29
N ALA A 187 1.49 -3.20 -3.56
CA ALA A 187 1.53 -1.97 -2.76
C ALA A 187 0.75 -2.07 -1.44
N MET A 188 -0.09 -3.11 -1.27
CA MET A 188 -0.81 -3.32 -0.01
C MET A 188 0.15 -3.70 1.11
N ASN A 189 -0.20 -3.29 2.33
CA ASN A 189 0.59 -3.59 3.51
C ASN A 189 0.47 -5.06 3.88
N ARG A 190 1.52 -5.58 4.50
CA ARG A 190 1.46 -6.85 5.23
C ARG A 190 0.70 -6.66 6.55
N PRO A 191 -0.01 -7.67 7.04
CA PRO A 191 -0.63 -7.60 8.36
C PRO A 191 0.44 -7.49 9.46
N ALA A 192 0.11 -6.78 10.54
CA ALA A 192 0.96 -6.76 11.73
C ALA A 192 1.01 -8.16 12.38
N ASP A 193 2.13 -8.52 13.00
CA ASP A 193 2.31 -9.85 13.61
C ASP A 193 1.27 -10.15 14.71
N SER A 194 0.81 -9.13 15.44
CA SER A 194 -0.27 -9.25 16.43
C SER A 194 -1.60 -9.66 15.79
N ASP A 195 -1.93 -9.04 14.67
CA ASP A 195 -3.20 -9.21 13.98
C ASP A 195 -3.20 -10.58 13.28
N TYR A 196 -2.08 -10.89 12.61
CA TYR A 196 -1.81 -12.22 12.07
C TYR A 196 -2.03 -13.33 13.12
N ARG A 197 -1.40 -13.20 14.30
CA ARG A 197 -1.54 -14.20 15.38
C ARG A 197 -2.96 -14.32 15.91
N SER A 198 -3.71 -13.22 15.94
CA SER A 198 -5.10 -13.24 16.39
C SER A 198 -5.97 -14.04 15.42
N VAL A 199 -5.77 -13.83 14.12
CA VAL A 199 -6.48 -14.58 13.06
C VAL A 199 -6.03 -16.04 13.01
N GLU A 200 -4.72 -16.30 13.05
CA GLU A 200 -4.14 -17.65 13.08
C GLU A 200 -4.67 -18.45 14.27
N ARG A 201 -4.69 -17.86 15.47
CA ARG A 201 -5.23 -18.50 16.67
C ARG A 201 -6.72 -18.81 16.51
N TYR A 202 -7.51 -17.86 16.01
CA TYR A 202 -8.93 -18.11 15.79
C TYR A 202 -9.16 -19.28 14.82
N ILE A 203 -8.44 -19.31 13.70
CA ILE A 203 -8.51 -20.40 12.71
C ILE A 203 -8.09 -21.73 13.34
N PHE A 204 -6.97 -21.75 14.07
CA PHE A 204 -6.45 -22.95 14.72
C PHE A 204 -7.39 -23.51 15.82
N ASP A 205 -7.92 -22.63 16.68
CA ASP A 205 -8.72 -23.00 17.84
C ASP A 205 -10.15 -23.38 17.43
N LYS A 206 -10.79 -22.59 16.56
CA LYS A 206 -12.18 -22.79 16.16
C LYS A 206 -12.31 -23.75 14.98
N LYS A 207 -11.25 -23.92 14.17
CA LYS A 207 -11.24 -24.72 12.94
C LYS A 207 -12.48 -24.48 12.08
N PRO A 208 -12.70 -23.23 11.62
CA PRO A 208 -13.92 -22.90 10.89
C PRO A 208 -13.97 -23.53 9.49
N LEU A 209 -12.82 -23.90 8.91
CA LEU A 209 -12.67 -24.55 7.61
C LEU A 209 -11.94 -25.91 7.76
N VAL A 210 -11.91 -26.69 6.67
CA VAL A 210 -11.08 -27.91 6.59
C VAL A 210 -9.59 -27.55 6.49
N ASP A 211 -8.71 -28.50 6.83
CA ASP A 211 -7.26 -28.27 6.95
C ASP A 211 -6.64 -27.77 5.63
N GLU A 212 -7.12 -28.29 4.49
CA GLU A 212 -6.67 -27.89 3.15
C GLU A 212 -7.01 -26.43 2.84
N GLU A 213 -8.18 -25.97 3.26
CA GLU A 213 -8.68 -24.63 2.94
C GLU A 213 -8.11 -23.57 3.89
N GLN A 214 -7.91 -23.90 5.17
CA GLN A 214 -7.32 -22.96 6.13
C GLN A 214 -5.81 -22.78 5.96
N GLY A 215 -5.16 -23.64 5.17
CA GLY A 215 -3.72 -23.61 4.93
C GLY A 215 -3.18 -22.27 4.42
N PHE A 216 -4.03 -21.42 3.82
CA PHE A 216 -3.63 -20.10 3.35
C PHE A 216 -3.05 -19.21 4.45
N ILE A 217 -3.47 -19.38 5.72
CA ILE A 217 -2.99 -18.56 6.82
C ILE A 217 -1.50 -18.78 7.08
N TYR A 218 -0.96 -19.96 6.75
CA TYR A 218 0.44 -20.27 6.97
C TYR A 218 1.38 -19.67 5.91
N GLU A 219 0.84 -19.13 4.82
CA GLU A 219 1.60 -18.45 3.76
C GLU A 219 1.95 -17.01 4.15
N LYS A 220 2.64 -16.82 5.29
CA LYS A 220 2.86 -15.50 5.94
C LYS A 220 3.39 -14.42 4.99
N ASN A 221 4.27 -14.80 4.05
CA ASN A 221 4.88 -13.86 3.08
C ASN A 221 3.93 -13.38 1.98
N ASP A 222 2.80 -14.07 1.80
CA ASP A 222 1.79 -13.83 0.77
C ASP A 222 0.48 -13.28 1.36
N LEU A 223 0.47 -12.93 2.65
CA LEU A 223 -0.67 -12.27 3.29
C LEU A 223 -0.58 -10.75 3.14
N ILE A 224 -1.74 -10.13 2.94
CA ILE A 224 -1.96 -8.68 2.85
C ILE A 224 -3.12 -8.29 3.76
N THR A 225 -3.10 -7.04 4.24
CA THR A 225 -4.22 -6.43 4.96
C THR A 225 -4.90 -5.38 4.08
N LEU A 226 -6.24 -5.32 4.14
CA LEU A 226 -7.02 -4.29 3.45
C LEU A 226 -7.02 -2.94 4.19
N ARG A 227 -6.39 -2.86 5.37
CA ARG A 227 -6.27 -1.63 6.13
C ARG A 227 -5.44 -0.60 5.37
N GLU A 228 -6.05 0.55 5.04
CA GLU A 228 -5.34 1.70 4.47
C GLU A 228 -4.31 2.22 5.50
N GLY A 229 -3.03 2.05 5.18
CA GLY A 229 -1.94 2.38 6.09
C GLY A 229 -1.61 3.86 6.05
N ARG A 230 -1.74 4.55 7.20
CA ARG A 230 -1.02 5.80 7.43
C ARG A 230 -0.24 5.89 8.74
N GLU A 231 -0.55 5.13 9.80
CA GLU A 231 0.07 5.43 11.11
C GLU A 231 0.57 4.22 11.94
N GLY A 232 0.05 3.00 11.72
CA GLY A 232 0.42 1.81 12.54
C GLY A 232 1.63 1.01 12.02
N ALA A 233 1.77 0.86 10.71
CA ALA A 233 2.75 -0.04 10.11
C ALA A 233 4.21 0.36 10.39
N TYR A 234 4.50 1.65 10.54
CA TYR A 234 5.85 2.12 10.87
C TYR A 234 6.27 1.74 12.29
N LEU A 235 5.35 1.84 13.26
CA LEU A 235 5.62 1.46 14.66
C LEU A 235 5.70 -0.05 14.81
N ASP A 236 4.86 -0.80 14.10
CA ASP A 236 4.90 -2.26 14.11
C ASP A 236 6.15 -2.81 13.41
N THR A 237 6.57 -2.23 12.28
CA THR A 237 7.85 -2.61 11.64
C THR A 237 9.06 -2.29 12.53
N MET A 238 9.00 -1.17 13.29
CA MET A 238 10.06 -0.81 14.25
C MET A 238 10.09 -1.72 15.48
N THR A 239 8.93 -2.23 15.93
CA THR A 239 8.85 -3.13 17.09
C THR A 239 9.13 -4.59 16.71
N GLU A 240 8.78 -5.00 15.49
CA GLU A 240 8.99 -6.36 14.97
C GLU A 240 10.45 -6.58 14.50
N SER A 241 11.12 -5.58 13.93
CA SER A 241 12.54 -5.68 13.50
C SER A 241 13.54 -5.76 14.67
N LYS A 242 13.09 -5.48 15.89
CA LYS A 242 13.92 -5.54 17.09
C LYS A 242 13.92 -6.95 17.67
N SER A 243 14.69 -7.84 17.03
CA SER A 243 15.17 -9.06 17.70
C SER A 243 15.69 -8.66 19.07
N ARG A 244 15.17 -9.28 20.14
CA ARG A 244 15.45 -8.89 21.54
C ARG A 244 16.94 -8.71 21.83
N LYS A 245 17.78 -9.45 21.09
CA LYS A 245 19.26 -9.38 21.12
C LYS A 245 19.81 -8.05 20.59
N ASN A 246 19.35 -7.58 19.44
CA ASN A 246 19.86 -6.34 18.83
C ASN A 246 19.43 -5.11 19.63
N THR A 247 18.21 -5.10 20.15
CA THR A 247 17.74 -4.03 21.04
C THR A 247 18.58 -3.91 22.30
N PHE A 248 18.95 -5.04 22.90
CA PHE A 248 19.77 -5.06 24.11
C PHE A 248 21.17 -4.51 23.85
N VAL A 249 21.82 -4.96 22.76
CA VAL A 249 23.15 -4.48 22.38
C VAL A 249 23.14 -2.99 22.07
N THR A 250 22.18 -2.52 21.28
CA THR A 250 22.04 -1.09 20.95
C THR A 250 21.72 -0.26 22.20
N SER A 251 20.87 -0.75 23.09
CA SER A 251 20.54 -0.06 24.36
C SER A 251 21.75 0.00 25.29
N LEU A 252 22.51 -1.09 25.43
CA LEU A 252 23.73 -1.15 26.25
C LEU A 252 24.79 -0.19 25.71
N LEU A 253 24.97 -0.13 24.38
CA LEU A 253 25.91 0.76 23.71
C LEU A 253 25.56 2.23 23.98
N VAL A 254 24.29 2.63 23.79
CA VAL A 254 23.85 4.00 24.07
C VAL A 254 24.06 4.36 25.54
N PHE A 255 23.80 3.43 26.46
CA PHE A 255 24.06 3.61 27.89
C PHE A 255 25.56 3.79 28.20
N VAL A 256 26.42 2.96 27.62
CA VAL A 256 27.89 3.08 27.75
C VAL A 256 28.37 4.44 27.21
N LEU A 257 27.91 4.87 26.04
CA LEU A 257 28.26 6.19 25.49
C LEU A 257 27.79 7.35 26.37
N LEU A 258 26.59 7.25 26.94
CA LEU A 258 26.04 8.27 27.84
C LEU A 258 26.87 8.37 29.13
N LEU A 259 27.21 7.23 29.75
CA LEU A 259 28.08 7.22 30.94
C LEU A 259 29.45 7.82 30.63
N LEU A 260 30.03 7.48 29.48
CA LEU A 260 31.34 7.93 29.06
C LEU A 260 31.36 9.45 28.75
N LEU A 261 30.20 10.03 28.43
CA LEU A 261 30.03 11.47 28.21
C LEU A 261 29.75 12.25 29.52
N ILE A 262 28.94 11.70 30.43
CA ILE A 262 28.51 12.39 31.66
C ILE A 262 29.56 12.27 32.79
N LEU A 263 30.20 11.10 32.93
CA LEU A 263 31.16 10.84 34.00
C LEU A 263 32.37 11.79 34.03
N PRO A 264 33.04 12.12 32.90
CA PRO A 264 34.15 13.08 32.94
C PRO A 264 33.68 14.48 33.34
N VAL A 265 32.49 14.92 32.90
CA VAL A 265 31.92 16.21 33.29
C VAL A 265 31.63 16.25 34.79
N PHE A 266 31.07 15.18 35.34
CA PHE A 266 30.82 15.06 36.77
C PHE A 266 32.11 15.04 37.60
N LEU A 267 33.12 14.32 37.14
CA LEU A 267 34.41 14.23 37.82
C LEU A 267 35.12 15.60 37.81
N LEU A 268 35.07 16.33 36.70
CA LEU A 268 35.57 17.71 36.63
C LEU A 268 34.81 18.67 37.54
N TYR A 269 33.49 18.55 37.63
CA TYR A 269 32.68 19.34 38.55
C TYR A 269 33.11 19.10 40.01
N ARG A 270 33.29 17.84 40.40
CA ARG A 270 33.77 17.47 41.73
C ARG A 270 35.22 17.89 42.01
N LEU A 271 36.08 17.83 40.99
CA LEU A 271 37.48 18.22 41.13
C LEU A 271 37.61 19.73 41.31
N THR A 272 36.77 20.51 40.63
CA THR A 272 36.73 21.98 40.69
C THR A 272 36.22 22.49 42.05
N GLU A 273 35.45 21.67 42.77
CA GLU A 273 34.96 21.98 44.12
C GLU A 273 36.11 22.01 45.17
N HIS A 274 37.23 21.33 44.92
CA HIS A 274 38.40 21.34 45.80
C HIS A 274 39.42 22.43 45.40
N HIS A 275 39.70 23.33 46.34
CA HIS A 275 40.45 24.59 46.17
C HIS A 275 41.99 24.41 46.01
N ASN A 276 42.47 23.69 45.00
CA ASN A 276 43.90 23.62 44.64
C ASN A 276 44.10 23.66 43.11
N LEU A 277 44.29 24.86 42.56
CA LEU A 277 44.20 25.12 41.11
C LEU A 277 45.23 24.32 40.28
N ASP A 278 46.50 24.28 40.68
CA ASP A 278 47.56 23.67 39.85
C ASP A 278 47.42 22.15 39.70
N ILE A 279 47.10 21.45 40.80
CA ILE A 279 46.88 20.00 40.79
C ILE A 279 45.59 19.66 40.02
N THR A 280 44.58 20.52 40.13
CA THR A 280 43.28 20.36 39.48
C THR A 280 43.40 20.37 37.96
N TYR A 281 44.21 21.26 37.38
CA TYR A 281 44.41 21.31 35.92
C TYR A 281 45.12 20.05 35.38
N THR A 282 46.19 19.59 36.02
CA THR A 282 46.92 18.39 35.60
C THR A 282 46.04 17.14 35.66
N VAL A 283 45.27 16.97 36.74
CA VAL A 283 44.34 15.83 36.90
C VAL A 283 43.17 15.93 35.93
N SER A 284 42.63 17.13 35.70
CA SER A 284 41.52 17.35 34.75
C SER A 284 41.89 16.97 33.32
N ILE A 285 43.08 17.36 32.85
CA ILE A 285 43.58 17.00 31.52
C ILE A 285 43.75 15.48 31.41
N GLY A 286 44.30 14.84 32.45
CA GLY A 286 44.45 13.38 32.48
C GLY A 286 43.11 12.64 32.38
N VAL A 287 42.10 13.07 33.13
CA VAL A 287 40.75 12.49 33.09
C VAL A 287 40.12 12.67 31.70
N LEU A 288 40.17 13.88 31.13
CA LEU A 288 39.64 14.14 29.80
C LEU A 288 40.32 13.30 28.71
N LEU A 289 41.66 13.16 28.76
CA LEU A 289 42.39 12.33 27.80
C LEU A 289 41.98 10.85 27.89
N ILE A 290 41.84 10.30 29.09
CA ILE A 290 41.43 8.89 29.27
C ILE A 290 40.01 8.66 28.73
N PHE A 291 39.06 9.51 29.10
CA PHE A 291 37.67 9.36 28.63
C PHE A 291 37.54 9.62 27.12
N THR A 292 38.26 10.58 26.54
CA THR A 292 38.24 10.81 25.09
C THR A 292 38.84 9.64 24.30
N LEU A 293 39.90 9.00 24.80
CA LEU A 293 40.46 7.78 24.20
C LEU A 293 39.47 6.61 24.28
N LEU A 294 38.81 6.41 25.43
CA LEU A 294 37.79 5.37 25.58
C LEU A 294 36.59 5.61 24.66
N PHE A 295 36.16 6.86 24.50
CA PHE A 295 35.08 7.24 23.60
C PHE A 295 35.41 6.89 22.14
N SER A 296 36.63 7.26 21.72
CA SER A 296 37.14 6.97 20.38
C SER A 296 37.27 5.46 20.13
N ALA A 297 37.74 4.69 21.12
CA ALA A 297 37.84 3.24 21.02
C ALA A 297 36.47 2.57 20.86
N VAL A 298 35.47 2.98 21.64
CA VAL A 298 34.09 2.49 21.54
C VAL A 298 33.51 2.83 20.15
N LEU A 299 33.66 4.07 19.67
CA LEU A 299 33.21 4.45 18.32
C LEU A 299 33.92 3.67 17.22
N SER A 300 35.22 3.44 17.33
CA SER A 300 36.01 2.69 16.33
C SER A 300 35.56 1.23 16.21
N LEU A 301 35.37 0.54 17.35
CA LEU A 301 34.90 -0.85 17.37
C LEU A 301 33.50 -0.99 16.73
N PHE A 302 32.59 -0.05 16.98
CA PHE A 302 31.24 -0.11 16.42
C PHE A 302 31.14 0.41 14.98
N THR A 303 32.01 1.31 14.55
CA THR A 303 32.08 1.75 13.14
C THR A 303 32.71 0.68 12.24
N GLN A 304 33.64 -0.14 12.74
CA GLN A 304 34.11 -1.34 12.03
C GLN A 304 33.06 -2.46 11.98
N ALA A 305 32.21 -2.58 12.99
CA ALA A 305 31.15 -3.59 13.02
C ALA A 305 30.16 -3.44 11.84
N LYS A 306 29.85 -2.19 11.44
CA LYS A 306 28.97 -1.93 10.30
C LYS A 306 29.58 -2.23 8.93
N ARG A 307 30.91 -2.21 8.76
CA ARG A 307 31.51 -2.41 7.42
C ARG A 307 31.50 -3.87 6.98
N HIS A 308 31.66 -4.82 7.89
CA HIS A 308 31.76 -6.24 7.51
C HIS A 308 30.40 -6.92 7.27
N GLU A 309 29.30 -6.39 7.83
CA GLU A 309 27.94 -6.87 7.51
C GLU A 309 27.46 -6.38 6.13
N ILE A 310 27.94 -5.23 5.64
CA ILE A 310 27.54 -4.67 4.34
C ILE A 310 28.16 -5.48 3.17
N PHE A 311 29.33 -6.11 3.34
CA PHE A 311 29.92 -6.96 2.30
C PHE A 311 29.26 -8.35 2.19
N GLY A 312 28.60 -8.83 3.24
CA GLY A 312 27.82 -10.08 3.19
C GLY A 312 26.49 -9.94 2.46
N ALA A 313 25.90 -8.74 2.45
CA ALA A 313 24.62 -8.45 1.78
C ALA A 313 24.75 -8.15 0.27
N ALA A 314 25.98 -8.02 -0.26
CA ALA A 314 26.25 -7.77 -1.67
C ALA A 314 26.74 -9.01 -2.45
N ALA A 315 26.84 -10.17 -1.78
CA ALA A 315 27.31 -11.43 -2.35
C ALA A 315 26.21 -12.50 -2.48
N GLY A 316 24.93 -12.09 -2.43
CA GLY A 316 23.76 -12.95 -2.65
C GLY A 316 22.90 -12.42 -3.78
#